data_AF-A0A9D8KVW3-F1
#
_entry.id   AF-A0A9D8KVW3-F1
#
_cell.length_a   1.000
_cell.length_b   1.000
_cell.length_c   1.000
_cell.angle_alpha   90.00
_cell.angle_beta   90.00
_cell.angle_gamma   90.00
#
_symmetry.space_group_name_H-M   'P 1'
#
loop_
_entity.id
_entity.type
_entity.pdbx_description
1 polymer ?
#
loop_
_entity_poly.entity_id
_entity_poly.type
_entity_poly.pdbx_seq_one_letter_code
_entity_poly.pdbx_strand_id
1 'polypeptide(L)'
;HRTAAGGLAAELPQTYGLPVVGYKQHSGDAKDLTPQLQSLREAGADIIAFSTVAREGVRVVMLGLQTLGWKAKVVGEPAALYGDLTEQVPSAVHDQFFAVNYRIGTQLKTSSPARDWH
;
A
#
# COMPACT_ATOMS: atom_id res chain seq x y z
N HIS A 1 1.96 -18.85 12.06
CA HIS A 1 1.43 -17.98 10.99
C HIS A 1 1.20 -16.57 11.54
N ARG A 2 2.18 -15.66 11.40
CA ARG A 2 1.96 -14.21 11.60
C ARG A 2 1.47 -13.66 10.27
N THR A 3 0.28 -13.09 10.23
CA THR A 3 -0.22 -12.39 9.05
C THR A 3 0.67 -11.16 8.79
N ALA A 4 1.05 -10.92 7.53
CA ALA A 4 1.98 -9.86 7.14
C ALA A 4 1.59 -8.47 7.69
N ALA A 5 0.29 -8.21 7.84
CA ALA A 5 -0.25 -6.98 8.42
C ALA A 5 0.14 -6.75 9.91
N GLY A 6 0.31 -7.82 10.69
CA GLY A 6 0.72 -7.71 12.10
C GLY A 6 2.21 -7.41 12.28
N GLY A 7 3.04 -7.74 11.28
CA GLY A 7 4.47 -7.43 11.29
C GLY A 7 4.74 -5.95 11.06
N LEU A 8 4.15 -5.39 10.01
CA LEU A 8 4.36 -3.99 9.64
C LEU A 8 3.88 -3.01 10.72
N ALA A 9 2.71 -3.24 11.30
CA ALA A 9 2.16 -2.37 12.35
C ALA A 9 3.02 -2.34 13.62
N ALA A 10 3.72 -3.44 13.93
CA ALA A 10 4.63 -3.50 15.07
C ALA A 10 6.00 -2.85 14.78
N GLU A 11 6.47 -2.93 13.53
CA GLU A 11 7.78 -2.42 13.13
C GLU A 11 7.80 -0.91 12.89
N LEU A 12 6.72 -0.33 12.33
CA LEU A 12 6.63 1.10 12.00
C LEU A 12 7.00 2.03 13.17
N PRO A 13 6.45 1.84 14.40
CA PRO A 13 6.79 2.71 15.52
C PRO A 13 8.21 2.48 16.03
N GLN A 14 8.64 1.21 16.10
CA GLN A 14 9.91 0.83 16.73
C GLN A 14 11.13 1.19 15.87
N THR A 15 11.03 0.98 14.56
CA THR A 15 12.16 1.15 13.64
C THR A 15 12.18 2.54 13.02
N TYR A 16 11.01 3.12 12.75
CA TYR A 16 10.90 4.34 11.94
C TYR A 16 10.25 5.52 12.68
N GLY A 17 9.85 5.34 13.94
CA GLY A 17 9.17 6.39 14.72
C GLY A 17 7.81 6.79 14.14
N LEU A 18 7.18 5.91 13.37
CA LEU A 18 5.87 6.14 12.75
C LEU A 18 4.77 5.48 13.59
N PRO A 19 4.04 6.24 14.43
CA PRO A 19 3.01 5.69 15.29
C PRO A 19 1.83 5.17 14.46
N VAL A 20 1.34 3.97 14.80
CA VAL A 20 0.12 3.42 14.23
C VAL A 20 -1.07 3.88 15.06
N VAL A 21 -1.84 4.84 14.53
CA VAL A 21 -2.99 5.43 15.23
C VAL A 21 -4.28 4.62 15.10
N GLY A 22 -4.31 3.63 14.21
CA GLY A 22 -5.46 2.74 14.05
C GLY A 22 -5.24 1.62 13.05
N TYR A 23 -6.08 0.60 13.13
CA TYR A 23 -6.13 -0.53 12.21
C TYR A 23 -7.58 -0.91 11.95
N LYS A 24 -7.94 -1.11 10.69
CA LYS A 24 -9.29 -1.52 10.27
C LYS A 24 -9.19 -2.69 9.32
N GLN A 25 -9.95 -3.74 9.62
CA GLN A 25 -10.16 -4.86 8.71
C GLN A 25 -11.39 -4.59 7.85
N HIS A 26 -11.39 -5.13 6.65
CA HIS A 26 -12.54 -5.10 5.75
C HIS A 26 -12.64 -6.41 4.98
N SER A 27 -13.83 -6.68 4.45
CA SER A 27 -14.02 -7.80 3.52
C SER A 27 -13.38 -7.50 2.17
N GLY A 28 -12.95 -8.54 1.45
CA GLY A 28 -12.36 -8.40 0.12
C GLY A 28 -13.35 -7.94 -0.96
N ASP A 29 -14.66 -8.05 -0.70
CA ASP A 29 -15.75 -7.63 -1.58
C ASP A 29 -16.41 -6.30 -1.16
N ALA A 30 -15.88 -5.63 -0.12
CA ALA A 30 -16.41 -4.37 0.37
C ALA A 30 -16.50 -3.33 -0.76
N LYS A 31 -17.66 -2.67 -0.86
CA LYS A 31 -17.93 -1.62 -1.87
C LYS A 31 -17.85 -0.21 -1.32
N ASP A 32 -17.84 -0.08 0.00
CA ASP A 32 -17.71 1.17 0.71
C ASP A 32 -16.84 0.95 1.96
N LEU A 33 -15.84 1.82 2.13
CA LEU A 33 -14.95 1.86 3.29
C LEU A 33 -15.00 3.21 4.01
N THR A 34 -15.95 4.08 3.66
CA THR A 34 -16.11 5.43 4.23
C THR A 34 -16.16 5.40 5.76
N PRO A 35 -16.91 4.50 6.44
CA PRO A 35 -16.91 4.45 7.90
C PRO A 35 -15.54 4.13 8.52
N GLN A 36 -14.80 3.18 7.93
CA GLN A 36 -13.47 2.78 8.38
C GLN A 36 -12.47 3.93 8.18
N LEU A 37 -12.52 4.57 7.02
CA LEU A 37 -11.66 5.71 6.68
C LEU A 37 -11.94 6.93 7.55
N GLN A 38 -13.21 7.22 7.84
CA GLN A 38 -13.60 8.30 8.74
C GLN A 38 -13.04 8.07 10.15
N SER A 39 -13.16 6.84 10.67
CA SER A 39 -12.60 6.50 11.98
C SER A 39 -11.07 6.62 12.03
N LEU A 40 -10.35 6.31 10.94
CA LEU A 40 -8.90 6.49 10.85
C LEU A 40 -8.51 7.98 10.77
N ARG A 41 -9.27 8.78 10.03
CA ARG A 41 -9.11 10.24 9.98
C ARG A 41 -9.28 10.87 11.36
N GLU A 42 -10.31 10.49 12.09
CA GLU A 42 -10.58 10.97 13.45
C GLU A 42 -9.49 10.57 14.45
N ALA A 43 -8.85 9.40 14.24
CA ALA A 43 -7.69 8.96 15.00
C ALA A 43 -6.40 9.74 14.67
N GLY A 44 -6.44 10.66 13.70
CA GLY A 44 -5.30 11.49 13.31
C GLY A 44 -4.39 10.86 12.27
N ALA A 45 -4.86 9.86 11.52
CA ALA A 45 -4.07 9.30 10.43
C ALA A 45 -3.84 10.36 9.33
N ASP A 46 -2.64 10.37 8.77
CA ASP A 46 -2.20 11.19 7.63
C ASP A 46 -1.70 10.32 6.46
N ILE A 47 -1.33 9.06 6.76
CA ILE A 47 -0.95 8.01 5.81
C ILE A 47 -1.82 6.77 6.02
N ILE A 48 -2.34 6.21 4.94
CA ILE A 48 -3.00 4.91 4.91
C ILE A 48 -2.07 3.92 4.23
N ALA A 49 -1.57 2.94 4.98
CA ALA A 49 -0.99 1.74 4.40
C ALA A 49 -2.12 0.73 4.16
N PHE A 50 -2.40 0.41 2.90
CA PHE A 50 -3.43 -0.57 2.55
C PHE A 50 -2.80 -1.80 1.89
N SER A 51 -3.29 -2.96 2.32
CA SER A 51 -2.95 -4.26 1.76
C SER A 51 -4.26 -4.90 1.31
N THR A 52 -4.45 -5.02 0.00
CA THR A 52 -5.60 -5.71 -0.59
C THR A 52 -5.13 -6.62 -1.71
N VAL A 53 -5.72 -7.81 -1.78
CA VAL A 53 -5.53 -8.77 -2.87
C VAL A 53 -6.54 -8.56 -4.01
N ALA A 54 -7.54 -7.69 -3.81
CA ALA A 54 -8.58 -7.41 -4.79
C ALA A 54 -8.31 -6.08 -5.51
N ARG A 55 -8.28 -6.11 -6.84
CA ARG A 55 -8.15 -4.94 -7.75
C ARG A 55 -9.05 -3.79 -7.29
N GLU A 56 -10.30 -4.09 -6.96
CA GLU A 56 -11.30 -3.09 -6.61
C GLU A 56 -10.99 -2.33 -5.31
N GLY A 57 -10.15 -2.89 -4.44
CA GLY A 57 -9.82 -2.28 -3.16
C GLY A 57 -9.16 -0.90 -3.30
N VAL A 58 -8.34 -0.70 -4.34
CA VAL A 58 -7.76 0.62 -4.64
C VAL A 58 -8.86 1.64 -4.92
N ARG A 59 -9.79 1.30 -5.82
CA ARG A 59 -10.90 2.19 -6.18
C ARG A 59 -11.76 2.57 -4.97
N VAL A 60 -12.12 1.58 -4.15
CA VAL A 60 -12.99 1.80 -2.98
C VAL A 60 -12.32 2.71 -1.95
N VAL A 61 -11.02 2.53 -1.69
CA VAL A 61 -10.26 3.41 -0.80
C VAL A 61 -10.22 4.83 -1.36
N MET A 62 -9.82 5.00 -2.62
CA MET A 62 -9.66 6.33 -3.21
C MET A 62 -11.00 7.09 -3.33
N LEU A 63 -12.10 6.41 -3.66
CA LEU A 63 -13.45 6.99 -3.64
C LEU A 63 -13.89 7.40 -2.22
N GLY A 64 -13.52 6.62 -1.20
CA GLY A 64 -13.78 6.98 0.19
C GLY A 64 -13.03 8.25 0.61
N LEU A 65 -11.75 8.39 0.23
CA LEU A 65 -10.99 9.63 0.50
C LEU A 65 -11.60 10.84 -0.21
N GLN A 66 -12.00 10.67 -1.47
CA GLN A 66 -12.68 11.71 -2.23
C GLN A 66 -13.99 12.13 -1.56
N THR A 67 -14.84 11.17 -1.19
CA THR A 67 -16.12 11.39 -0.51
C THR A 67 -15.94 12.15 0.80
N LEU A 68 -14.91 11.82 1.58
CA LEU A 68 -14.62 12.47 2.87
C LEU A 68 -13.90 13.82 2.74
N GLY A 69 -13.45 14.19 1.54
CA GLY A 69 -12.56 15.33 1.32
C GLY A 69 -11.22 15.18 2.06
N TRP A 70 -10.80 13.94 2.34
CA TRP A 70 -9.62 13.67 3.17
C TRP A 70 -8.36 13.57 2.30
N LYS A 71 -7.35 14.36 2.66
CA LYS A 71 -6.08 14.51 1.92
C LYS A 71 -4.94 13.60 2.41
N ALA A 72 -5.27 12.43 2.96
CA ALA A 72 -4.26 11.45 3.35
C ALA A 72 -3.51 10.89 2.14
N LYS A 73 -2.25 10.51 2.36
CA LYS A 73 -1.46 9.72 1.40
C LYS A 73 -1.85 8.25 1.51
N VAL A 74 -1.98 7.57 0.40
CA VAL A 74 -2.33 6.15 0.33
C VAL A 74 -1.13 5.40 -0.25
N VAL A 75 -0.62 4.44 0.51
CA VAL A 75 0.51 3.58 0.11
C VAL A 75 0.00 2.15 -0.04
N GLY A 76 0.16 1.61 -1.24
CA GLY A 76 -0.31 0.26 -1.60
C GLY A 76 0.78 -0.73 -1.92
N GLU A 77 0.49 -2.01 -1.68
CA GLU A 77 1.31 -3.12 -2.16
C GLU A 77 1.19 -3.29 -3.70
N PRO A 78 2.26 -3.66 -4.40
CA PRO A 78 2.23 -3.89 -5.85
C PRO A 78 1.23 -4.94 -6.29
N ALA A 79 0.97 -5.94 -5.45
CA ALA A 79 0.02 -7.00 -5.73
C ALA A 79 -1.41 -6.49 -5.91
N ALA A 80 -1.73 -5.31 -5.35
CA ALA A 80 -3.02 -4.65 -5.55
C ALA A 80 -3.14 -3.95 -6.92
N LEU A 81 -2.03 -3.82 -7.67
CA LEU A 81 -1.92 -2.99 -8.86
C LEU A 81 -1.97 -3.85 -10.12
N TYR A 82 -3.17 -4.22 -10.54
CA TYR A 82 -3.38 -4.93 -11.81
C TYR A 82 -4.43 -4.21 -12.68
N GLY A 83 -4.16 -4.12 -13.98
CA GLY A 83 -4.98 -3.38 -14.96
C GLY A 83 -4.63 -1.88 -15.06
N ASP A 84 -5.50 -1.11 -15.73
CA ASP A 84 -5.35 0.36 -15.81
C ASP A 84 -5.69 0.99 -14.45
N LEU A 85 -4.72 1.74 -13.89
CA LEU A 85 -4.86 2.44 -12.62
C LEU A 85 -5.58 3.78 -12.77
N THR A 86 -5.57 4.37 -13.97
CA THR A 86 -6.30 5.63 -14.24
C THR A 86 -7.82 5.43 -14.16
N GLU A 87 -8.31 4.21 -14.42
CA GLU A 87 -9.71 3.82 -14.19
C GLU A 87 -10.04 3.59 -12.71
N GLN A 88 -9.04 3.41 -11.85
CA GLN A 88 -9.22 3.01 -10.45
C GLN A 88 -9.08 4.19 -9.51
N VAL A 89 -8.21 5.15 -9.83
CA VAL A 89 -7.98 6.33 -9.00
C VAL A 89 -8.66 7.55 -9.64
N PRO A 90 -9.70 8.13 -8.99
CA PRO A 90 -10.33 9.34 -9.49
C PRO A 90 -9.34 10.51 -9.61
N SER A 91 -9.48 11.34 -10.64
CA SER A 91 -8.57 12.46 -10.92
C SER A 91 -8.44 13.46 -9.76
N ALA A 92 -9.50 13.65 -8.98
CA ALA A 92 -9.54 14.56 -7.83
C ALA A 92 -8.64 14.16 -6.65
N VAL A 93 -8.17 12.90 -6.63
CA VAL A 93 -7.34 12.33 -5.57
C VAL A 93 -6.10 11.62 -6.12
N HIS A 94 -5.74 11.90 -7.37
CA HIS A 94 -4.66 11.19 -8.07
C HIS A 94 -3.28 11.43 -7.42
N ASP A 95 -3.07 12.64 -6.88
CA ASP A 95 -1.87 13.07 -6.15
C ASP A 95 -1.72 12.42 -4.77
N GLN A 96 -2.77 11.76 -4.28
CA GLN A 96 -2.78 11.10 -2.98
C GLN A 96 -2.33 9.64 -3.04
N PHE A 97 -2.23 9.03 -4.22
CA PHE A 97 -1.95 7.60 -4.37
C PHE A 97 -0.48 7.32 -4.72
N PHE A 98 0.16 6.45 -3.94
CA PHE A 98 1.55 6.04 -4.12
C PHE A 98 1.65 4.51 -4.09
N ALA A 99 2.41 3.97 -5.05
CA ALA A 99 2.68 2.54 -5.18
C ALA A 99 4.16 2.25 -4.91
N VAL A 100 4.46 1.31 -4.02
CA VAL A 100 5.85 0.93 -3.69
C VAL A 100 6.17 -0.42 -4.32
N ASN A 101 6.93 -0.44 -5.42
CA ASN A 101 7.36 -1.68 -6.07
C ASN A 101 8.74 -2.12 -5.59
N TYR A 102 8.85 -3.29 -4.96
CA TYR A 102 10.14 -3.92 -4.66
C TYR A 102 10.66 -4.66 -5.91
N ARG A 103 11.66 -4.10 -6.58
CA ARG A 103 12.44 -4.83 -7.60
C ARG A 103 13.64 -5.48 -6.93
N ILE A 104 13.60 -6.80 -6.75
CA ILE A 104 14.79 -7.57 -6.36
C ILE A 104 15.52 -7.96 -7.64
N GLY A 105 16.67 -7.33 -7.91
CA GLY A 105 17.60 -7.76 -8.94
C GLY A 105 18.75 -8.54 -8.31
N THR A 106 18.96 -9.78 -8.72
CA THR A 106 20.22 -10.49 -8.45
C THR A 106 21.25 -10.03 -9.46
N GLN A 107 22.41 -9.53 -8.99
CA GLN A 107 23.59 -9.47 -9.85
C GLN A 107 23.96 -10.93 -10.18
N LEU A 108 23.73 -11.35 -11.42
CA LEU A 108 24.44 -12.49 -11.97
C LEU A 108 25.92 -12.10 -11.96
N LYS A 109 26.70 -12.66 -11.03
CA LYS A 109 28.15 -12.69 -11.20
C LYS A 109 28.39 -13.43 -12.50
N THR A 110 28.67 -12.70 -13.58
CA THR A 110 29.38 -13.28 -14.72
C THR A 110 30.72 -13.73 -14.18
N SER A 111 30.84 -15.02 -13.87
CA SER A 111 32.13 -15.68 -13.78
C SER A 111 32.82 -15.44 -15.12
N SER A 112 33.82 -14.56 -15.15
CA SER A 112 34.76 -14.52 -16.26
C SER A 112 35.30 -15.94 -16.46
N PRO A 113 35.36 -16.48 -17.69
CA PRO A 113 36.09 -17.71 -17.92
C PRO A 113 37.54 -17.48 -17.49
N ALA A 114 38.05 -18.36 -16.63
CA ALA A 114 39.46 -18.39 -16.31
C ALA A 114 40.23 -18.52 -17.64
N ARG A 115 41.13 -17.58 -17.91
CA ARG A 115 42.15 -17.78 -18.95
C ARG A 115 43.13 -18.78 -18.37
N ASP A 116 43.00 -20.04 -18.74
CA ASP A 116 44.06 -21.03 -18.55
C ASP A 116 45.25 -20.61 -19.41
N TRP A 117 46.34 -20.20 -18.74
CA TRP A 117 47.66 -20.11 -19.33
C TRP A 117 48.48 -21.27 -18.78
N HIS A 118 48.54 -22.37 -19.53
CA HIS A 118 49.64 -23.35 -19.47
C HIS A 118 49.84 -23.97 -20.85
#